data_AF-A0A932UZB1-F1
#
_entry.id   AF-A0A932UZB1-F1
#
_cell.length_a   1.000
_cell.length_b   1.000
_cell.length_c   1.000
_cell.angle_alpha   90.00
_cell.angle_beta   90.00
_cell.angle_gamma   90.00
#
_symmetry.space_group_name_H-M   'P 1'
#
loop_
_entity.id
_entity.type
_entity.pdbx_description
1 polymer ?
#
loop_
_entity_poly.entity_id
_entity_poly.type
_entity_poly.pdbx_seq_one_letter_code
_entity_poly.pdbx_strand_id
1 'polypeptide(L)' 'MGAGDTSPDAVLQGDQVLLRAERAGTGNGRVYQVTFTADDHISGSCTGTVTVCVPHDRRDPFCVDDGQLYNSLQP' A
#
# COMPACT_ATOMS: atom_id res chain seq x y z
N MET A 1 -8.65 -16.58 -12.10
CA MET A 1 -7.43 -16.52 -11.29
C MET A 1 -6.39 -15.81 -12.14
N GLY A 2 -6.26 -14.50 -11.98
CA GLY A 2 -5.18 -13.76 -12.62
C GLY A 2 -3.93 -14.00 -11.79
N ALA A 3 -2.84 -14.44 -12.41
CA ALA A 3 -1.51 -14.41 -11.80
C ALA A 3 -0.99 -12.97 -11.84
N GLY A 4 -1.82 -12.01 -11.42
CA GLY A 4 -1.79 -10.59 -11.73
C GLY A 4 -0.72 -9.85 -10.96
N ASP A 5 0.50 -10.37 -11.02
CA ASP A 5 1.70 -9.67 -10.59
C ASP A 5 2.07 -8.60 -11.62
N THR A 6 1.13 -7.67 -11.81
CA THR A 6 1.29 -6.49 -12.65
C THR A 6 1.77 -5.38 -11.75
N SER A 7 3.05 -5.11 -11.78
CA SER A 7 3.65 -3.97 -11.12
C SER A 7 3.48 -2.70 -11.99
N PRO A 8 3.53 -1.50 -11.40
CA PRO A 8 3.71 -1.21 -9.97
C PRO A 8 2.46 -1.45 -9.12
N ASP A 9 2.66 -1.65 -7.81
CA ASP A 9 1.60 -1.92 -6.83
C ASP A 9 0.96 -0.64 -6.27
N ALA A 10 1.59 0.50 -6.50
CA ALA A 10 1.12 1.82 -6.14
C ALA A 10 1.31 2.81 -7.29
N VAL A 11 0.35 3.70 -7.48
CA VAL A 11 0.41 4.80 -8.45
C VAL A 11 0.06 6.11 -7.74
N LEU A 12 0.88 7.14 -7.92
CA LEU A 12 0.59 8.49 -7.44
C LEU A 12 -0.27 9.24 -8.45
N GLN A 13 -1.37 9.83 -8.00
CA GLN A 13 -2.29 10.65 -8.79
C GLN A 13 -2.54 11.98 -8.07
N GLY A 14 -1.63 12.94 -8.29
CA GLY A 14 -1.66 14.20 -7.55
C GLY A 14 -1.35 13.98 -6.07
N ASP A 15 -2.28 14.37 -5.20
CA ASP A 15 -2.25 14.17 -3.76
C ASP A 15 -2.82 12.81 -3.30
N GLN A 16 -3.26 11.97 -4.26
CA GLN A 16 -3.80 10.65 -4.00
C GLN A 16 -2.78 9.54 -4.32
N VAL A 17 -2.88 8.44 -3.59
CA VAL A 17 -2.20 7.18 -3.92
C VAL A 17 -3.24 6.10 -4.21
N LEU A 18 -3.11 5.44 -5.36
CA LEU A 18 -3.88 4.27 -5.72
C LEU A 18 -3.06 3.03 -5.37
N LEU A 19 -3.64 2.13 -4.57
CA LEU A 19 -2.99 0.89 -4.14
C LEU A 19 -3.66 -0.33 -4.80
N ARG A 20 -2.86 -1.30 -5.20
CA ARG A 20 -3.36 -2.53 -5.83
C ARG A 20 -4.15 -3.35 -4.82
N ALA A 21 -5.41 -3.62 -5.17
CA ALA A 21 -6.36 -4.40 -4.37
C ALA A 21 -6.36 -5.91 -4.75
N GLU A 22 -5.28 -6.42 -5.34
CA GLU A 22 -5.22 -7.79 -5.84
C GLU A 22 -5.24 -8.81 -4.69
N ARG A 23 -6.19 -9.74 -4.79
CA ARG A 23 -6.47 -10.80 -3.83
C ARG A 23 -5.91 -12.12 -4.37
N ALA A 24 -4.63 -12.39 -4.14
CA ALA A 24 -4.12 -13.73 -4.33
C ALA A 24 -4.77 -14.64 -3.27
N GLY A 25 -5.45 -15.70 -3.68
CA GLY A 25 -6.32 -16.50 -2.80
C GLY A 25 -5.60 -17.37 -1.76
N THR A 26 -4.28 -17.27 -1.65
CA THR A 26 -3.46 -17.99 -0.68
C THR A 26 -2.37 -17.05 -0.17
N GLY A 27 -2.48 -16.58 1.08
CA GLY A 27 -1.45 -15.75 1.71
C GLY A 27 -1.99 -14.82 2.80
N ASN A 28 -1.10 -14.00 3.36
CA ASN A 28 -1.33 -13.12 4.51
C ASN A 28 -2.07 -11.81 4.20
N GLY A 29 -2.61 -11.67 2.98
CA GLY A 29 -3.03 -10.36 2.44
C GLY A 29 -1.83 -9.51 2.05
N ARG A 30 -2.05 -8.20 1.90
CA ARG A 30 -1.01 -7.21 1.55
C ARG A 30 -1.03 -6.06 2.54
N VAL A 31 0.15 -5.66 3.01
CA VAL A 31 0.33 -4.50 3.89
C VAL A 31 1.13 -3.44 3.14
N TYR A 32 0.58 -2.23 3.04
CA TYR A 32 1.29 -1.07 2.51
C TYR A 32 1.60 -0.11 3.65
N GLN A 33 2.84 0.40 3.68
CA GLN A 33 3.21 1.56 4.49
C GLN A 33 3.34 2.76 3.57
N VAL A 34 2.39 3.69 3.65
CA VAL A 34 2.41 4.93 2.86
C VAL A 34 2.98 6.03 3.73
N THR A 35 4.20 6.46 3.41
CA THR A 35 4.84 7.60 4.06
C THR A 35 4.64 8.84 3.20
N PHE A 36 4.17 9.92 3.80
CA PHE A 36 3.93 11.20 3.15
C PHE A 36 4.52 12.35 3.97
N THR A 37 4.81 13.45 3.29
CA THR A 37 5.17 14.72 3.92
C THR A 37 4.06 15.73 3.63
N ALA A 38 3.47 16.29 4.68
CA ALA A 38 2.55 17.41 4.58
C ALA A 38 3.34 18.71 4.80
N ASP A 39 3.17 19.67 3.91
CA ASP A 39 3.86 20.96 3.93
C ASP A 39 2.81 22.08 3.95
N ASP A 40 2.95 23.03 4.87
CA ASP A 40 2.03 24.18 5.00
C ASP A 40 2.38 25.34 4.06
N HIS A 41 3.46 25.21 3.27
CA HIS A 41 4.04 26.20 2.37
C HIS A 41 4.41 27.54 3.03
N ILE A 42 4.54 27.56 4.36
CA ILE A 42 4.89 28.74 5.14
C ILE A 42 6.19 28.48 5.90
N SER A 43 6.20 27.49 6.79
CA SER A 43 7.37 27.19 7.64
C SER A 43 7.38 25.78 8.24
N GLY A 44 6.29 25.03 8.10
CA GLY A 44 6.07 23.75 8.75
C GLY A 44 5.93 22.63 7.73
N SER A 45 6.76 21.60 7.90
CA SER A 45 6.57 20.30 7.26
C SER A 45 6.48 19.21 8.32
N CYS A 46 5.61 18.24 8.15
CA CYS A 46 5.55 17.05 8.99
C CYS A 46 5.50 15.78 8.14
N THR A 47 6.10 14.70 8.65
CA THR A 47 6.08 13.39 8.01
C THR A 47 5.14 12.47 8.77
N GLY A 48 4.27 11.78 8.04
CA GLY A 48 3.36 10.78 8.56
C GLY A 48 3.47 9.47 7.80
N THR A 49 3.14 8.37 8.47
CA THR A 49 3.03 7.05 7.84
C THR A 49 1.67 6.47 8.17
N VAL A 50 0.97 5.96 7.16
CA VAL A 50 -0.27 5.20 7.32
C VAL A 50 -0.08 3.78 6.83
N THR A 51 -0.62 2.84 7.60
CA THR A 51 -0.62 1.42 7.23
C THR A 51 -1.95 1.08 6.58
N VAL A 52 -1.92 0.51 5.38
CA VAL A 52 -3.09 0.04 4.64
C VAL A 52 -3.03 -1.48 4.53
N CYS A 53 -4.03 -2.14 5.10
CA CYS A 53 -4.22 -3.58 4.96
C CYS A 53 -5.19 -3.86 3.80
N VAL A 54 -4.77 -4.72 2.87
CA VAL A 54 -5.61 -5.33 1.83
C VAL A 54 -5.75 -6.81 2.19
N PRO A 55 -6.84 -7.21 2.87
CA PRO A 55 -7.05 -8.59 3.27
C PRO A 55 -7.17 -9.51 2.06
N HIS A 56 -6.69 -10.75 2.22
CA HIS A 56 -6.73 -11.75 1.16
C HIS A 56 -8.16 -12.17 0.81
N ASP A 57 -9.05 -12.24 1.81
CA ASP A 57 -10.46 -12.53 1.63
C ASP A 57 -11.36 -11.58 2.45
N ARG A 58 -12.68 -11.65 2.24
CA ARG A 58 -13.64 -10.79 2.97
C ARG A 58 -14.06 -11.34 4.34
N ARG A 59 -13.77 -12.60 4.61
CA ARG A 59 -14.15 -13.33 5.83
C ARG A 59 -13.09 -13.16 6.93
N ASP A 60 -11.85 -12.96 6.52
CA ASP A 60 -10.67 -12.74 7.32
C ASP A 60 -10.14 -11.32 7.03
N PRO A 61 -10.50 -10.32 7.85
CA PRO A 61 -10.13 -8.93 7.63
C PRO A 61 -8.68 -8.62 8.04
N PHE A 62 -7.88 -9.62 8.40
CA PHE A 62 -6.54 -9.41 8.90
C PHE A 62 -5.51 -9.46 7.78
N CYS A 63 -4.49 -8.61 7.94
CA CYS A 63 -3.24 -8.74 7.20
C CYS A 63 -2.13 -9.05 8.19
N VAL A 64 -1.20 -9.91 7.80
CA VAL A 64 0.04 -10.14 8.54
C VAL A 64 1.16 -9.40 7.84
N ASP A 65 1.86 -8.55 8.59
CA ASP A 65 3.09 -7.90 8.13
C ASP A 65 4.27 -8.81 8.47
N ASP A 66 4.80 -9.51 7.46
CA ASP A 66 5.97 -10.38 7.60
C ASP A 66 7.30 -9.60 7.61
N GLY A 67 7.26 -8.26 7.57
CA GLY A 67 8.42 -7.37 7.67
C GLY A 67 9.20 -7.16 6.37
N GLN A 68 8.73 -7.70 5.25
CA GLN A 68 9.34 -7.46 3.94
C GLN A 68 8.97 -6.07 3.42
N LEU A 69 9.98 -5.29 3.02
CA LEU A 69 9.80 -3.98 2.41
C LEU A 69 10.00 -4.05 0.90
N TYR A 70 9.01 -3.58 0.15
CA TYR A 70 9.04 -3.47 -1.32
C TYR A 70 8.67 -2.05 -1.75
N ASN A 71 9.41 -1.50 -2.72
CA ASN A 71 9.06 -0.21 -3.31
C ASN A 71 7.89 -0.38 -4.29
N SER A 72 6.69 -0.09 -3.79
CA SER A 72 5.46 -0.29 -4.55
C SER A 72 5.32 0.64 -5.77
N LEU A 73 6.18 1.65 -5.94
CA LEU A 73 6.14 2.56 -7.09
C LEU A 73 6.94 2.07 -8.30
N GLN A 74 7.64 0.93 -8.18
CA GLN A 74 8.49 0.39 -9.25
C GLN A 74 7.91 -0.91 -9.85
N PRO A 75 8.26 -1.24 -11.10
CA PRO A 75 8.01 -2.54 -11.69
C PRO A 75 8.72 -3.70 -10.97
#